data_AF-J3LZE9-F1
#
_entry.id   AF-J3LZE9-F1
#
_cell.length_a   1.000
_cell.length_b   1.000
_cell.length_c   1.000
_cell.angle_alpha   90.00
_cell.angle_beta   90.00
_cell.angle_gamma   90.00
#
_symmetry.space_group_name_H-M   'P 1'
#
loop_
_entity.id
_entity.type
_entity.pdbx_description
1 polymer ?
#
loop_
_entity_poly.entity_id
_entity_poly.type
_entity_poly.pdbx_seq_one_letter_code
_entity_poly.pdbx_strand_id
1 'polypeptide(L)'
;MCNAAHFVEHAVCNNASTGAAVAPVIVTDPRLDALCARVVKYYSLRRFVRETGRPAEEWPQQHEEGMFHYSSGMQAVVAAAGVCDRVSVFGFGKDPSARHHYHTLQRRELDLHDYEAEYEFYRDLESRPEAIPFLRDSGFRLPPVAFYR
;
A
#
# COMPACT_ATOMS: atom_id res chain seq x y z
N MET A 1 -5.37 5.76 -10.76
CA MET A 1 -6.08 5.33 -12.00
C MET A 1 -5.54 3.96 -12.38
N CYS A 2 -6.40 2.95 -12.49
CA CYS A 2 -5.95 1.56 -12.68
C CYS A 2 -6.02 1.08 -14.14
N ASN A 3 -6.33 1.98 -15.10
CA ASN A 3 -6.52 1.66 -16.52
C ASN A 3 -6.26 2.93 -17.36
N ALA A 4 -5.63 2.78 -18.53
CA ALA A 4 -5.43 3.86 -19.51
C ALA A 4 -6.75 4.52 -19.93
N ALA A 5 -7.86 3.76 -19.97
CA ALA A 5 -9.20 4.28 -20.27
C ALA A 5 -9.63 5.42 -19.32
N HIS A 6 -9.24 5.34 -18.04
CA HIS A 6 -9.56 6.40 -17.07
C HIS A 6 -8.91 7.74 -17.42
N PHE A 7 -7.75 7.74 -18.10
CA PHE A 7 -7.13 8.99 -18.57
C PHE A 7 -7.89 9.60 -19.74
N VAL A 8 -8.47 8.77 -20.61
CA VAL A 8 -9.33 9.23 -21.71
C VAL A 8 -10.62 9.83 -21.16
N GLU A 9 -11.26 9.16 -20.21
CA GLU A 9 -12.45 9.67 -19.51
C GLU A 9 -12.17 11.00 -18.81
N HIS A 10 -11.04 11.08 -18.09
CA HIS A 10 -10.60 12.33 -17.46
C HIS A 10 -10.45 13.44 -18.51
N ALA A 11 -9.74 13.19 -19.62
CA ALA A 11 -9.54 14.18 -20.67
C ALA A 11 -10.85 14.66 -21.30
N VAL A 12 -11.81 13.75 -21.55
CA VAL A 12 -13.13 14.10 -22.09
C VAL A 12 -13.92 14.96 -21.10
N CYS A 13 -13.99 14.55 -19.83
CA CYS A 13 -14.71 15.29 -18.79
C CYS A 13 -14.10 16.68 -18.55
N ASN A 14 -12.78 16.79 -18.55
CA ASN A 14 -12.05 18.02 -18.28
C ASN A 14 -12.19 19.04 -19.43
N ASN A 15 -12.37 18.57 -20.67
CA ASN A 15 -12.64 19.41 -21.83
C ASN A 15 -14.12 19.82 -21.93
N ALA A 16 -15.04 19.01 -21.42
CA ALA A 16 -16.47 19.26 -21.45
C ALA A 16 -16.95 20.22 -20.34
N SER A 17 -16.17 20.42 -19.28
CA SER A 17 -16.49 21.32 -18.17
C SER A 17 -16.34 22.81 -18.56
N THR A 18 -17.34 23.36 -19.24
CA THR A 18 -17.51 24.80 -19.39
C THR A 18 -17.96 25.40 -18.05
N GLY A 19 -17.01 25.96 -17.29
CA GLY A 19 -17.28 26.70 -16.04
C GLY A 19 -17.11 25.93 -14.73
N ALA A 20 -16.75 24.64 -14.76
CA ALA A 20 -16.30 23.91 -13.56
C ALA A 20 -14.76 23.93 -13.49
N ALA A 21 -14.22 23.97 -12.26
CA ALA A 21 -12.77 23.98 -12.04
C ALA A 21 -12.11 22.75 -12.67
N VAL A 22 -11.10 22.98 -13.52
CA VAL A 22 -10.23 21.95 -14.08
C VAL A 22 -9.66 21.13 -12.93
N ALA A 23 -9.91 19.82 -12.92
CA ALA A 23 -9.39 18.93 -11.89
C ALA A 23 -8.05 18.35 -12.36
N PRO A 24 -6.89 18.79 -11.82
CA PRO A 24 -5.61 18.27 -12.26
C PRO A 24 -5.46 16.79 -11.91
N VAL A 25 -4.84 16.02 -12.82
CA VAL A 25 -4.34 14.69 -12.47
C VAL A 25 -3.04 14.84 -11.72
N ILE A 26 -3.03 14.43 -10.45
CA ILE A 26 -1.82 14.35 -9.64
C ILE A 26 -1.30 12.92 -9.74
N VAL A 27 -0.06 12.79 -10.17
CA VAL A 27 0.64 11.50 -10.24
C VAL A 27 1.60 11.41 -9.07
N THR A 28 1.61 10.27 -8.38
CA THR A 28 2.56 10.00 -7.31
C THR A 28 3.99 10.09 -7.84
N ASP A 29 4.90 10.64 -7.03
CA ASP A 29 6.33 10.58 -7.32
C ASP A 29 6.78 9.13 -7.56
N PRO A 30 7.46 8.83 -8.68
CA PRO A 30 7.85 7.46 -9.03
C PRO A 30 8.82 6.82 -8.03
N ARG A 31 9.54 7.63 -7.23
CA ARG A 31 10.43 7.12 -6.18
C ARG A 31 9.63 6.63 -4.97
N LEU A 32 8.54 7.33 -4.62
CA LEU A 32 7.62 6.87 -3.58
C LEU A 32 6.90 5.60 -4.03
N ASP A 33 6.46 5.56 -5.28
CA ASP A 33 5.85 4.36 -5.89
C ASP A 33 6.79 3.15 -5.81
N ALA A 34 8.04 3.32 -6.26
CA ALA A 34 9.06 2.28 -6.19
C ALA A 34 9.38 1.84 -4.75
N LEU A 35 9.41 2.78 -3.78
CA LEU A 35 9.59 2.44 -2.37
C LEU A 35 8.45 1.57 -1.85
N CYS A 36 7.19 1.97 -2.09
CA CYS A 36 6.01 1.23 -1.66
C CYS A 36 6.00 -0.19 -2.27
N ALA A 37 6.23 -0.28 -3.59
CA ALA A 37 6.30 -1.56 -4.29
C ALA A 37 7.39 -2.48 -3.73
N ARG A 38 8.59 -1.94 -3.45
CA ARG A 38 9.70 -2.73 -2.87
C ARG A 38 9.41 -3.23 -1.47
N VAL A 39 8.80 -2.40 -0.62
CA VAL A 39 8.43 -2.79 0.75
C VAL A 39 7.41 -3.92 0.70
N VAL A 40 6.30 -3.75 -0.03
CA VAL A 40 5.24 -4.77 -0.10
C VAL A 40 5.75 -6.06 -0.76
N LYS A 41 6.54 -5.96 -1.83
CA LYS A 41 7.18 -7.13 -2.46
C LYS A 41 8.11 -7.87 -1.50
N TYR A 42 8.91 -7.15 -0.70
CA TYR A 42 9.78 -7.77 0.29
C TYR A 42 8.99 -8.58 1.32
N TYR A 43 7.94 -7.99 1.91
CA TYR A 43 7.12 -8.68 2.91
C TYR A 43 6.38 -9.87 2.31
N SER A 44 5.85 -9.74 1.09
CA SER A 44 5.16 -10.83 0.39
C SER A 44 6.11 -11.99 0.08
N LEU A 45 7.32 -11.72 -0.45
CA LEU A 45 8.34 -12.74 -0.69
C LEU A 45 8.79 -13.42 0.61
N ARG A 46 9.07 -12.62 1.66
CA ARG A 46 9.48 -13.13 2.98
C ARG A 46 8.42 -14.07 3.55
N ARG A 47 7.15 -13.67 3.47
CA ARG A 47 6.01 -14.46 3.93
C ARG A 47 5.88 -15.75 3.14
N PHE A 48 5.92 -15.68 1.82
CA PHE A 48 5.84 -16.83 0.94
C PHE A 48 6.91 -17.88 1.24
N VAL A 49 8.19 -17.48 1.35
CA VAL A 49 9.28 -18.40 1.67
C VAL A 49 9.07 -19.02 3.06
N ARG A 50 8.66 -18.21 4.04
CA ARG A 50 8.41 -18.67 5.42
C ARG A 50 7.26 -19.67 5.51
N GLU A 51 6.18 -19.45 4.79
CA GLU A 51 4.92 -20.21 4.91
C GLU A 51 4.89 -21.45 4.02
N THR A 52 5.54 -21.39 2.85
CA THR A 52 5.53 -22.49 1.88
C THR A 52 6.81 -23.32 1.91
N GLY A 53 7.91 -22.77 2.44
CA GLY A 53 9.25 -23.35 2.34
C GLY A 53 9.83 -23.36 0.92
N ARG A 54 9.16 -22.76 -0.06
CA ARG A 54 9.57 -22.73 -1.46
C ARG A 54 10.57 -21.59 -1.72
N PRO A 55 11.43 -21.71 -2.76
CA PRO A 55 12.33 -20.64 -3.19
C PRO A 55 11.56 -19.37 -3.61
N ALA A 56 12.12 -18.18 -3.35
CA ALA A 56 11.48 -16.90 -3.64
C ALA A 56 11.17 -16.69 -5.13
N GLU A 57 11.94 -17.34 -6.01
CA GLU A 57 11.78 -17.34 -7.47
C GLU A 57 10.46 -17.99 -7.91
N GLU A 58 9.83 -18.76 -7.02
CA GLU A 58 8.55 -19.42 -7.29
C GLU A 58 7.33 -18.57 -6.88
N TRP A 59 7.57 -17.44 -6.22
CA TRP A 59 6.51 -16.50 -5.82
C TRP A 59 5.62 -16.03 -6.98
N PRO A 60 6.14 -15.66 -8.17
CA PRO A 60 5.32 -15.18 -9.30
C PRO A 60 4.34 -16.19 -9.86
N GLN A 61 4.52 -17.49 -9.59
CA GLN A 61 3.61 -18.53 -10.08
C GLN A 61 2.37 -18.66 -9.20
N GLN A 62 2.41 -18.17 -7.96
CA GLN A 62 1.27 -18.16 -7.05
C GLN A 62 0.65 -16.77 -6.91
N HIS A 63 1.43 -15.73 -7.18
CA HIS A 63 0.99 -14.34 -7.13
C HIS A 63 1.13 -13.79 -8.54
N GLU A 64 0.03 -13.40 -9.17
CA GLU A 64 0.01 -12.82 -10.53
C GLU A 64 0.90 -11.57 -10.59
N GLU A 65 2.20 -11.75 -10.83
CA GLU A 65 3.21 -10.70 -10.59
C GLU A 65 2.94 -9.43 -11.39
N GLY A 66 2.40 -9.57 -12.62
CA GLY A 66 2.03 -8.44 -13.46
C GLY A 66 0.87 -7.59 -12.91
N MET A 67 0.07 -8.13 -12.00
CA MET A 67 -1.06 -7.46 -11.33
C MET A 67 -0.75 -7.09 -9.88
N PHE A 68 0.40 -7.51 -9.34
CA PHE A 68 0.76 -7.25 -7.96
C PHE A 68 1.06 -5.76 -7.73
N HIS A 69 0.30 -5.16 -6.82
CA HIS A 69 0.51 -3.79 -6.39
C HIS A 69 0.14 -3.60 -4.91
N TYR A 70 0.75 -2.59 -4.29
CA TYR A 70 0.45 -2.18 -2.93
C TYR A 70 -0.93 -1.49 -2.86
N SER A 71 -1.56 -1.50 -1.69
CA SER A 71 -2.81 -0.80 -1.43
C SER A 71 -2.59 0.71 -1.32
N SER A 72 -3.61 1.50 -1.69
CA SER A 72 -3.56 2.96 -1.49
C SER A 72 -3.38 3.34 -0.01
N GLY A 73 -3.89 2.51 0.91
CA GLY A 73 -3.68 2.66 2.35
C GLY A 73 -2.20 2.51 2.74
N MET A 74 -1.49 1.54 2.16
CA MET A 74 -0.05 1.36 2.37
C MET A 74 0.73 2.60 1.96
N GLN A 75 0.48 3.11 0.75
CA GLN A 75 1.14 4.31 0.25
C GLN A 75 0.90 5.52 1.15
N ALA A 76 -0.33 5.68 1.66
CA ALA A 76 -0.66 6.75 2.60
C ALA A 76 0.14 6.63 3.91
N VAL A 77 0.30 5.41 4.45
CA VAL A 77 1.11 5.16 5.65
C VAL A 77 2.59 5.50 5.41
N VAL A 78 3.18 5.04 4.29
CA VAL A 78 4.58 5.35 3.95
C VAL A 78 4.78 6.85 3.73
N ALA A 79 3.88 7.50 3.01
CA ALA A 79 3.95 8.93 2.78
C ALA A 79 3.87 9.71 4.11
N ALA A 80 2.93 9.37 5.00
CA ALA A 80 2.79 10.00 6.30
C ALA A 80 4.04 9.80 7.17
N ALA A 81 4.61 8.60 7.19
CA ALA A 81 5.86 8.31 7.91
C ALA A 81 7.07 9.09 7.35
N GLY A 82 7.03 9.48 6.07
CA GLY A 82 8.08 10.27 5.43
C GLY A 82 8.02 11.77 5.72
N VAL A 83 6.86 12.31 6.13
CA VAL A 83 6.65 13.78 6.22
C VAL A 83 6.17 14.28 7.58
N CYS A 84 5.67 13.40 8.44
CA CYS A 84 5.13 13.77 9.76
C CYS A 84 6.11 13.41 10.88
N ASP A 85 6.10 14.19 11.97
CA ASP A 85 6.88 13.88 13.18
C ASP A 85 6.28 12.72 14.01
N ARG A 86 4.98 12.43 13.79
CA ARG A 86 4.25 11.34 14.42
C ARG A 86 3.07 10.93 13.54
N VAL A 87 2.75 9.64 13.52
CA VAL A 87 1.65 9.10 12.72
C VAL A 87 0.72 8.26 13.60
N SER A 88 -0.58 8.52 13.49
CA SER A 88 -1.65 7.69 14.09
C SER A 88 -2.49 7.12 12.96
N VAL A 89 -2.59 5.79 12.90
CA VAL A 89 -3.24 5.06 11.81
C VAL A 89 -4.50 4.38 12.36
N PHE A 90 -5.65 4.62 11.72
CA PHE A 90 -6.96 4.08 12.15
C PHE A 90 -7.58 3.24 11.05
N GLY A 91 -8.23 2.13 11.43
CA GLY A 91 -8.99 1.30 10.49
C GLY A 91 -8.13 0.40 9.61
N PHE A 92 -6.93 0.03 10.07
CA PHE A 92 -6.05 -0.97 9.46
C PHE A 92 -5.90 -2.18 10.38
N GLY A 93 -5.81 -3.40 9.82
CA GLY A 93 -5.68 -4.63 10.62
C GLY A 93 -6.91 -4.89 11.50
N LYS A 94 -8.10 -4.66 10.95
CA LYS A 94 -9.40 -4.83 11.63
C LYS A 94 -9.67 -6.30 11.95
N ASP A 95 -10.57 -6.54 12.88
CA ASP A 95 -11.11 -7.89 13.16
C ASP A 95 -11.66 -8.53 11.86
N PRO A 96 -11.40 -9.83 11.59
CA PRO A 96 -11.90 -10.51 10.39
C PRO A 96 -13.43 -10.51 10.23
N SER A 97 -14.17 -10.28 11.32
CA SER A 97 -15.64 -10.13 11.29
C SER A 97 -16.12 -8.72 10.92
N ALA A 98 -15.22 -7.74 10.91
CA ALA A 98 -15.52 -6.36 10.54
C ALA A 98 -15.82 -6.21 9.04
N ARG A 99 -16.45 -5.09 8.69
CA ARG A 99 -16.66 -4.71 7.28
C ARG A 99 -15.35 -4.23 6.67
N HIS A 100 -15.08 -4.65 5.44
CA HIS A 100 -13.91 -4.24 4.66
C HIS A 100 -13.86 -2.71 4.53
N HIS A 101 -14.96 -2.08 4.12
CA HIS A 101 -15.16 -0.63 4.26
C HIS A 101 -16.31 -0.32 5.22
N TYR A 102 -16.15 0.72 6.05
CA TYR A 102 -17.13 1.11 7.06
C TYR A 102 -18.52 1.43 6.47
N HIS A 103 -18.56 1.90 5.22
CA HIS A 103 -19.78 2.29 4.51
C HIS A 103 -20.33 1.20 3.57
N THR A 104 -19.78 -0.02 3.58
CA THR A 104 -20.21 -1.12 2.70
C THR A 104 -20.61 -2.36 3.50
N LEU A 105 -21.28 -3.32 2.85
CA LEU A 105 -21.58 -4.64 3.44
C LEU A 105 -20.51 -5.70 3.14
N GLN A 106 -19.54 -5.38 2.29
CA GLN A 106 -18.42 -6.27 1.98
C GLN A 106 -17.58 -6.48 3.24
N ARG A 107 -17.29 -7.75 3.57
CA ARG A 107 -16.49 -8.12 4.74
C ARG A 107 -15.08 -8.61 4.38
N ARG A 108 -14.94 -9.31 3.25
CA ARG A 108 -13.65 -9.84 2.81
C ARG A 108 -12.82 -8.76 2.12
N GLU A 109 -11.53 -8.78 2.42
CA GLU A 109 -10.50 -8.15 1.60
C GLU A 109 -10.59 -8.68 0.17
N LEU A 110 -10.34 -7.81 -0.81
CA LEU A 110 -10.20 -8.22 -2.21
C LEU A 110 -8.82 -8.86 -2.39
N ASP A 111 -8.73 -9.91 -3.18
CA ASP A 111 -7.46 -10.63 -3.46
C ASP A 111 -6.56 -9.88 -4.46
N LEU A 112 -6.63 -8.55 -4.44
CA LEU A 112 -5.89 -7.62 -5.31
C LEU A 112 -4.55 -7.20 -4.69
N HIS A 113 -4.43 -7.33 -3.37
CA HIS A 113 -3.26 -6.95 -2.59
C HIS A 113 -2.91 -8.10 -1.65
N ASP A 114 -1.62 -8.29 -1.39
CA ASP A 114 -1.18 -9.12 -0.29
C ASP A 114 -1.31 -8.33 1.03
N TYR A 115 -2.56 -8.19 1.50
CA TYR A 115 -2.89 -7.44 2.71
C TYR A 115 -2.18 -7.99 3.95
N GLU A 116 -1.95 -9.29 3.97
CA GLU A 116 -1.24 -9.97 5.04
C GLU A 116 0.23 -9.55 5.10
N ALA A 117 0.89 -9.40 3.95
CA ALA A 117 2.22 -8.80 3.86
C ALA A 117 2.23 -7.33 4.32
N GLU A 118 1.23 -6.55 3.93
CA GLU A 118 1.10 -5.15 4.40
C GLU A 118 0.89 -5.06 5.92
N TYR A 119 0.10 -5.96 6.49
CA TYR A 119 -0.12 -6.01 7.94
C TYR A 119 1.13 -6.43 8.71
N GLU A 120 1.99 -7.27 8.13
CA GLU A 120 3.33 -7.54 8.69
C GLU A 120 4.21 -6.29 8.67
N PHE A 121 4.21 -5.54 7.57
CA PHE A 121 4.92 -4.27 7.50
C PHE A 121 4.43 -3.28 8.56
N TYR A 122 3.11 -3.12 8.73
CA TYR A 122 2.55 -2.22 9.74
C TYR A 122 2.94 -2.62 11.17
N ARG A 123 2.97 -3.92 11.48
CA ARG A 123 3.44 -4.42 12.78
C ARG A 123 4.91 -4.11 13.03
N ASP A 124 5.77 -4.31 12.04
CA ASP A 124 7.17 -3.95 12.16
C ASP A 124 7.35 -2.43 12.24
N LEU A 125 6.59 -1.63 11.48
CA LEU A 125 6.63 -0.17 11.54
C LEU A 125 6.24 0.38 12.93
N GLU A 126 5.26 -0.25 13.58
CA GLU A 126 4.81 0.11 14.93
C GLU A 126 5.80 -0.32 16.03
N SER A 127 6.31 -1.55 15.95
CA SER A 127 6.99 -2.20 17.08
C SER A 127 8.51 -2.32 16.94
N ARG A 128 9.01 -2.41 15.70
CA ARG A 128 10.41 -2.69 15.37
C ARG A 128 10.80 -2.03 14.04
N PRO A 129 10.70 -0.71 13.91
CA PRO A 129 10.97 -0.01 12.65
C PRO A 129 12.38 -0.29 12.10
N GLU A 130 13.33 -0.62 12.97
CA GLU A 130 14.70 -1.04 12.63
C GLU A 130 14.79 -2.38 11.89
N ALA A 131 13.74 -3.21 11.96
CA ALA A 131 13.66 -4.48 11.26
C ALA A 131 13.23 -4.32 9.79
N ILE A 132 12.70 -3.15 9.40
CA ILE A 132 12.27 -2.88 8.03
C ILE A 132 13.52 -2.69 7.15
N PRO A 133 13.77 -3.57 6.17
CA PRO A 133 14.91 -3.40 5.27
C PRO A 133 14.77 -2.12 4.46
N PHE A 134 15.89 -1.66 3.88
CA PHE A 134 15.97 -0.44 3.07
C PHE A 134 15.78 0.88 3.85
N LEU A 135 14.90 0.93 4.85
CA LEU A 135 14.70 2.10 5.69
C LEU A 135 15.83 2.23 6.71
N ARG A 136 16.22 1.11 7.36
CA ARG A 136 17.37 1.09 8.28
C ARG A 136 18.66 1.61 7.63
N ASP A 137 18.93 1.15 6.41
CA ASP A 137 20.20 1.44 5.73
C ASP A 137 20.21 2.84 5.09
N SER A 138 19.07 3.54 5.07
CA SER A 138 18.94 4.89 4.47
C SER A 138 19.43 6.02 5.38
N GLY A 139 19.62 5.77 6.68
CA GLY A 139 19.88 6.80 7.68
C GLY A 139 18.67 7.68 8.02
N PHE A 140 17.52 7.45 7.37
CA PHE A 140 16.25 8.10 7.71
C PHE A 140 15.74 7.59 9.07
N ARG A 141 15.35 8.51 9.95
CA ARG A 141 14.71 8.16 11.21
C ARG A 141 13.20 8.17 11.04
N LEU A 142 12.60 7.00 11.17
CA LEU A 142 11.16 6.88 11.13
C LEU A 142 10.53 7.56 12.37
N PRO A 143 9.42 8.30 12.19
CA PRO A 143 8.66 8.83 13.31
C PRO A 143 7.97 7.70 14.07
N PRO A 144 7.54 7.93 15.32
CA PRO A 144 6.64 7.01 16.00
C PRO A 144 5.33 6.83 15.22
N VAL A 145 4.98 5.57 14.94
CA VAL A 145 3.73 5.20 14.28
C VAL A 145 2.91 4.32 15.22
N ALA A 146 1.64 4.67 15.42
CA ALA A 146 0.72 3.89 16.26
C ALA A 146 -0.52 3.47 15.47
N PHE A 147 -0.89 2.19 15.55
CA PHE A 147 -2.08 1.65 14.91
C PHE A 147 -3.21 1.44 15.93
N TYR A 148 -4.37 1.97 15.60
CA TYR A 148 -5.60 1.87 16.39
C TYR A 148 -6.55 0.90 15.69
N ARG A 149 -6.75 -0.25 16.34
CA ARG A 149 -7.53 -1.39 15.84
C ARG A 149 -8.90 -1.46 16.51
#